data_AF-G3YER5-F1
#
_entry.id   AF-G3YER5-F1
#
_cell.length_a   1.000
_cell.length_b   1.000
_cell.length_c   1.000
_cell.angle_alpha   90.00
_cell.angle_beta   90.00
_cell.angle_gamma   90.00
#
_symmetry.space_group_name_H-M   'P 1'
#
loop_
_entity.id
_entity.type
_entity.pdbx_description
1 polymer ?
#
loop_
_entity_poly.entity_id
_entity_poly.type
_entity_poly.pdbx_seq_one_letter_code
_entity_poly.pdbx_strand_id
1 'polypeptide(L)'
;MAALDDDLQRMTSNRWSLSKSGMEDMILNILLQIDDLDDLFSFAQTSKATYHVFKRHELPLMENTIRRRSPAAWELRQMSDINENTDPQDVPSATVYYRSVTRDLRALATLKGLMMTHCRGVMRTSSYAALARPSSAGARRLDNAIWRVWTFCFLFGMQTGRETDMDGQVSWLRGETGSPFQPCPDPKDVASILFDPPPGFGEGNPGGLTVSDMQDMDEVWTCMKYMLGFLRGETERARRFGVFQSAGVSLERNQGMIVLHEWINYLLTLGPEAVVELAPLGPDTHAETTFQRAMSRGWTTWSAPEPGSTRSAFLTDALGRVSGGLRRLEELQMTLWYSYV
;
A
#
# COMPACT_ATOMS: atom_id res chain seq x y z
N MET A 1 -35.65 55.84 14.37
CA MET A 1 -36.00 54.41 14.35
C MET A 1 -36.05 53.86 12.93
N ALA A 2 -36.76 54.48 11.97
CA ALA A 2 -36.77 54.03 10.58
C ALA A 2 -35.39 54.02 9.86
N ALA A 3 -34.51 54.99 10.14
CA ALA A 3 -33.17 55.03 9.52
C ALA A 3 -32.19 53.99 10.08
N LEU A 4 -32.42 53.49 11.31
CA LEU A 4 -31.61 52.42 11.92
C LEU A 4 -32.05 51.03 11.43
N ASP A 5 -33.34 50.87 11.11
CA ASP A 5 -33.87 49.66 10.47
C ASP A 5 -33.39 49.53 9.01
N ASP A 6 -33.29 50.64 8.29
CA ASP A 6 -32.83 50.67 6.89
C ASP A 6 -31.32 50.35 6.78
N ASP A 7 -30.51 50.79 7.75
CA ASP A 7 -29.10 50.43 7.86
C ASP A 7 -28.89 48.99 8.35
N LEU A 8 -29.75 48.45 9.22
CA LEU A 8 -29.75 47.03 9.61
C LEU A 8 -30.17 46.10 8.47
N GLN A 9 -31.14 46.52 7.64
CA GLN A 9 -31.54 45.79 6.43
C GLN A 9 -30.45 45.85 5.35
N ARG A 10 -29.74 46.96 5.19
CA ARG A 10 -28.56 47.05 4.30
C ARG A 10 -27.36 46.25 4.79
N MET A 11 -27.11 46.20 6.11
CA MET A 11 -26.04 45.37 6.68
C MET A 11 -26.34 43.87 6.63
N THR A 12 -27.61 43.46 6.65
CA THR A 12 -28.01 42.05 6.53
C THR A 12 -28.06 41.57 5.08
N SER A 13 -28.39 42.44 4.12
CA SER A 13 -28.45 42.07 2.70
C SER A 13 -27.09 41.94 2.02
N ASN A 14 -26.05 42.61 2.52
CA ASN A 14 -24.72 42.63 1.90
C ASN A 14 -23.67 41.76 2.59
N ARG A 15 -24.04 40.97 3.61
CA ARG A 15 -23.01 40.34 4.43
C ARG A 15 -22.25 39.21 3.72
N TRP A 16 -22.85 38.51 2.76
CA TRP A 16 -22.17 37.46 1.96
C TRP A 16 -22.87 37.19 0.61
N SER A 17 -23.05 38.19 -0.26
CA SER A 17 -23.46 37.86 -1.65
C SER A 17 -22.25 37.31 -2.41
N LEU A 18 -21.89 36.06 -2.13
CA LEU A 18 -20.91 35.34 -2.95
C LEU A 18 -21.47 35.26 -4.36
N SER A 19 -20.66 35.61 -5.35
CA SER A 19 -20.98 35.29 -6.73
C SER A 19 -21.20 33.77 -6.84
N LYS A 20 -21.98 33.32 -7.82
CA LYS A 20 -22.21 31.88 -8.04
C LYS A 20 -20.87 31.10 -8.11
N SER A 21 -19.85 31.70 -8.73
CA SER A 21 -18.48 31.18 -8.74
C SER A 21 -17.87 31.08 -7.34
N GLY A 22 -17.93 32.15 -6.54
CA GLY A 22 -17.37 32.14 -5.17
C GLY A 22 -18.09 31.17 -4.22
N MET A 23 -19.36 30.87 -4.47
CA MET A 23 -20.10 29.84 -3.72
C MET A 23 -19.67 28.43 -4.14
N GLU A 24 -19.49 28.17 -5.44
CA GLU A 24 -18.97 26.88 -5.93
C GLU A 24 -17.56 26.60 -5.38
N ASP A 25 -16.67 27.61 -5.37
CA ASP A 25 -15.33 27.50 -4.81
C ASP A 25 -15.35 27.22 -3.30
N MET A 26 -16.26 27.87 -2.56
CA MET A 26 -16.42 27.62 -1.13
C MET A 26 -16.89 26.19 -0.85
N ILE A 27 -17.89 25.71 -1.60
CA ILE A 27 -18.39 24.33 -1.48
C ILE A 27 -17.28 23.34 -1.83
N LEU A 28 -16.52 23.57 -2.90
CA LEU A 28 -15.41 22.71 -3.30
C LEU A 28 -14.36 22.63 -2.19
N ASN A 29 -13.98 23.76 -1.59
CA ASN A 29 -13.03 23.81 -0.49
C ASN A 29 -13.52 23.05 0.75
N ILE A 30 -14.82 23.09 1.05
CA ILE A 30 -15.42 22.30 2.15
C ILE A 30 -15.33 20.81 1.83
N LEU A 31 -15.73 20.39 0.63
CA LEU A 31 -15.66 18.99 0.19
C LEU A 31 -14.22 18.46 0.23
N LEU A 32 -13.22 19.27 -0.13
CA LEU A 32 -11.80 18.93 -0.06
C LEU A 32 -11.27 18.72 1.37
N GLN A 33 -12.00 19.11 2.42
CA GLN A 33 -11.59 18.83 3.80
C GLN A 33 -12.03 17.45 4.31
N ILE A 34 -12.97 16.80 3.62
CA ILE A 34 -13.55 15.52 4.04
C ILE A 34 -12.56 14.39 3.77
N ASP A 35 -12.29 13.57 4.79
CA ASP A 35 -11.34 12.46 4.77
C ASP A 35 -12.01 11.08 4.87
N ASP A 36 -13.33 10.98 4.75
CA ASP A 36 -14.04 9.71 4.63
C ASP A 36 -14.98 9.72 3.41
N LEU A 37 -15.00 8.63 2.64
CA LEU A 37 -15.80 8.56 1.42
C LEU A 37 -17.30 8.54 1.69
N ASP A 38 -17.73 7.87 2.78
CA ASP A 38 -19.15 7.81 3.13
C ASP A 38 -19.63 9.20 3.60
N ASP A 39 -18.79 9.92 4.34
CA ASP A 39 -19.05 11.32 4.70
C ASP A 39 -19.07 12.23 3.48
N LEU A 40 -18.15 12.04 2.52
CA LEU A 40 -18.11 12.81 1.27
C LEU A 40 -19.41 12.64 0.49
N PHE A 41 -19.87 11.40 0.30
CA PHE A 41 -21.10 11.10 -0.42
C PHE A 41 -22.34 11.57 0.33
N SER A 42 -22.36 11.45 1.65
CA SER A 42 -23.46 11.93 2.50
C SER A 42 -23.55 13.46 2.43
N PHE A 43 -22.42 14.15 2.52
CA PHE A 43 -22.35 15.60 2.43
C PHE A 43 -22.76 16.11 1.04
N ALA A 44 -22.33 15.43 -0.03
CA ALA A 44 -22.72 15.74 -1.40
C ALA A 44 -24.25 15.73 -1.61
N GLN A 45 -24.99 14.93 -0.83
CA GLN A 45 -26.44 14.79 -0.94
C GLN A 45 -27.24 15.84 -0.14
N THR A 46 -26.58 16.71 0.63
CA THR A 46 -27.24 17.70 1.51
C THR A 46 -27.96 18.80 0.75
N SER A 47 -27.49 19.17 -0.45
CA SER A 47 -28.12 20.19 -1.29
C SER A 47 -27.82 19.98 -2.77
N LYS A 48 -28.68 20.52 -3.65
CA LYS A 48 -28.45 20.50 -5.11
C LYS A 48 -27.15 21.20 -5.50
N ALA A 49 -26.80 22.29 -4.82
CA ALA A 49 -25.56 23.03 -5.09
C ALA A 49 -24.33 22.18 -4.74
N THR A 50 -24.33 21.54 -3.56
CA THR A 50 -23.27 20.62 -3.13
C THR A 50 -23.14 19.44 -4.10
N TYR A 51 -24.27 18.83 -4.47
CA TYR A 51 -24.29 17.73 -5.42
C TYR A 51 -23.71 18.13 -6.79
N HIS A 52 -24.07 19.32 -7.30
CA HIS A 52 -23.51 19.80 -8.57
C HIS A 52 -22.00 20.01 -8.52
N VAL A 53 -21.47 20.60 -7.44
CA VAL A 53 -20.02 20.78 -7.26
C VAL A 53 -19.34 19.42 -7.13
N PHE A 54 -19.90 18.50 -6.34
CA PHE A 54 -19.39 17.13 -6.24
C PHE A 54 -19.34 16.44 -7.61
N LYS A 55 -20.44 16.44 -8.36
CA LYS A 55 -20.53 15.82 -9.69
C LYS A 55 -19.55 16.40 -10.72
N ARG A 56 -19.18 17.67 -10.59
CA ARG A 56 -18.17 18.32 -11.45
C ARG A 56 -16.74 17.92 -11.09
N HIS A 57 -16.50 17.50 -9.85
CA HIS A 57 -15.17 17.23 -9.29
C HIS A 57 -15.05 15.85 -8.64
N GLU A 58 -15.83 14.85 -9.09
CA GLU A 58 -15.96 13.56 -8.39
C GLU A 58 -14.62 12.88 -8.13
N LEU A 59 -13.83 12.67 -9.19
CA LEU A 59 -12.55 11.97 -9.09
C LEU A 59 -11.54 12.74 -8.20
N PRO A 60 -11.25 14.04 -8.44
CA PRO A 60 -10.36 14.81 -7.56
C PRO A 60 -10.79 14.83 -6.09
N LEU A 61 -12.10 14.90 -5.83
CA LEU A 61 -12.62 14.87 -4.46
C LEU A 61 -12.38 13.50 -3.82
N MET A 62 -12.66 12.42 -4.52
CA MET A 62 -12.43 11.06 -4.03
C MET A 62 -10.95 10.76 -3.78
N GLU A 63 -10.06 11.10 -4.73
CA GLU A 63 -8.61 10.95 -4.58
C GLU A 63 -8.10 11.74 -3.39
N ASN A 64 -8.53 12.99 -3.24
CA ASN A 64 -8.16 13.82 -2.11
C ASN A 64 -8.67 13.26 -0.78
N THR A 65 -9.91 12.76 -0.73
CA THR A 65 -10.46 12.12 0.46
C THR A 65 -9.62 10.91 0.89
N ILE A 66 -9.24 10.03 -0.04
CA ILE A 66 -8.34 8.91 0.26
C ILE A 66 -6.96 9.40 0.70
N ARG A 67 -6.36 10.36 -0.01
CA ARG A 67 -5.04 10.93 0.34
C ARG A 67 -5.03 11.53 1.75
N ARG A 68 -6.07 12.26 2.12
CA ARG A 68 -6.21 12.84 3.47
C ARG A 68 -6.37 11.77 4.54
N ARG A 69 -7.13 10.72 4.24
CA ARG A 69 -7.39 9.63 5.18
C ARG A 69 -6.16 8.77 5.44
N SER A 70 -5.43 8.46 4.37
CA SER A 70 -4.25 7.61 4.33
C SER A 70 -3.45 7.90 3.05
N PRO A 71 -2.34 8.65 3.15
CA PRO A 71 -1.42 8.85 2.02
C PRO A 71 -0.92 7.53 1.42
N ALA A 72 -0.70 6.52 2.26
CA ALA A 72 -0.28 5.19 1.84
C ALA A 72 -1.33 4.47 0.97
N ALA A 73 -2.62 4.56 1.34
CA ALA A 73 -3.71 4.00 0.53
C ALA A 73 -3.83 4.72 -0.81
N TRP A 74 -3.68 6.04 -0.81
CA TRP A 74 -3.71 6.85 -2.03
C TRP A 74 -2.57 6.48 -2.97
N GLU A 75 -1.34 6.35 -2.46
CA GLU A 75 -0.19 5.96 -3.27
C GLU A 75 -0.39 4.58 -3.92
N LEU A 76 -0.90 3.59 -3.17
CA LEU A 76 -1.23 2.29 -3.74
C LEU A 76 -2.14 2.42 -4.96
N ARG A 77 -3.14 3.31 -4.91
CA ARG A 77 -4.04 3.54 -6.03
C ARG A 77 -3.34 4.14 -7.23
N GLN A 78 -2.52 5.17 -7.02
CA GLN A 78 -1.75 5.78 -8.10
C GLN A 78 -0.85 4.75 -8.79
N MET A 79 -0.20 3.88 -8.02
CA MET A 79 0.66 2.84 -8.58
C MET A 79 -0.16 1.77 -9.30
N SER A 80 -1.27 1.34 -8.70
CA SER A 80 -2.16 0.29 -9.26
C SER A 80 -2.69 0.65 -10.64
N ASP A 81 -3.11 1.90 -10.84
CA ASP A 81 -3.67 2.37 -12.10
C ASP A 81 -2.63 2.33 -13.26
N ILE A 82 -1.34 2.42 -12.95
CA ILE A 82 -0.25 2.40 -13.95
C ILE A 82 0.00 0.99 -14.49
N ASN A 83 -0.12 -0.07 -13.68
CA ASN A 83 0.14 -1.44 -14.16
C ASN A 83 -1.08 -2.14 -14.79
N GLU A 84 -2.29 -1.56 -14.71
CA GLU A 84 -3.50 -2.18 -15.29
C GLU A 84 -3.58 -2.07 -16.84
N ASN A 85 -2.48 -1.74 -17.54
CA ASN A 85 -2.41 -1.58 -19.01
C ASN A 85 -3.45 -0.60 -19.59
N THR A 86 -3.89 0.37 -18.79
CA THR A 86 -4.69 1.49 -19.26
C THR A 86 -3.80 2.41 -20.10
N ASP A 87 -4.29 2.91 -21.24
CA ASP A 87 -3.57 3.95 -21.99
C ASP A 87 -3.24 5.10 -21.01
N PRO A 88 -1.99 5.56 -20.89
CA PRO A 88 -1.63 6.67 -20.00
C PRO A 88 -2.47 7.95 -20.21
N GLN A 89 -3.19 8.07 -21.33
CA GLN A 89 -4.13 9.16 -21.63
C GLN A 89 -5.54 8.95 -21.07
N ASP A 90 -5.92 7.72 -20.72
CA ASP A 90 -7.26 7.38 -20.22
C ASP A 90 -7.32 7.59 -18.70
N VAL A 91 -7.71 8.80 -18.29
CA VAL A 91 -8.01 9.09 -16.89
C VAL A 91 -9.17 8.19 -16.42
N PRO A 92 -8.99 7.38 -15.37
CA PRO A 92 -10.03 6.47 -14.92
C PRO A 92 -11.26 7.27 -14.47
N SER A 93 -12.45 6.88 -14.91
CA SER A 93 -13.68 7.52 -14.43
C SER A 93 -13.80 7.38 -12.91
N ALA A 94 -14.43 8.34 -12.24
CA ALA A 94 -14.68 8.28 -10.78
C ALA A 94 -15.37 6.97 -10.35
N THR A 95 -16.18 6.37 -11.22
CA THR A 95 -16.83 5.08 -10.95
C THR A 95 -15.85 3.91 -10.94
N VAL A 96 -14.87 3.90 -11.87
CA VAL A 96 -13.81 2.88 -11.90
C VAL A 96 -12.92 3.04 -10.67
N TYR A 97 -12.48 4.26 -10.38
CA TYR A 97 -11.69 4.58 -9.19
C TYR A 97 -12.39 4.11 -7.90
N TYR A 98 -13.69 4.41 -7.74
CA TYR A 98 -14.46 3.98 -6.57
C TYR A 98 -14.51 2.46 -6.42
N ARG A 99 -14.70 1.74 -7.52
CA ARG A 99 -14.76 0.27 -7.51
C ARG A 99 -13.42 -0.32 -7.08
N SER A 100 -12.32 0.21 -7.59
CA SER A 100 -10.98 -0.23 -7.22
C SER A 100 -10.69 0.05 -5.74
N VAL A 101 -10.96 1.25 -5.25
CA VAL A 101 -10.85 1.59 -3.82
C VAL A 101 -11.71 0.66 -2.95
N THR A 102 -12.94 0.37 -3.38
CA THR A 102 -13.84 -0.53 -2.63
C THR A 102 -13.32 -1.96 -2.60
N ARG A 103 -12.74 -2.46 -3.71
CA ARG A 103 -12.07 -3.77 -3.76
C ARG A 103 -10.92 -3.81 -2.76
N ASP A 104 -10.06 -2.80 -2.79
CA ASP A 104 -8.86 -2.75 -1.97
C ASP A 104 -9.24 -2.67 -0.48
N LEU A 105 -10.27 -1.89 -0.12
CA LEU A 105 -10.82 -1.83 1.25
C LEU A 105 -11.35 -3.18 1.74
N ARG A 106 -11.98 -3.99 0.86
CA ARG A 106 -12.42 -5.35 1.22
C ARG A 106 -11.24 -6.28 1.46
N ALA A 107 -10.19 -6.19 0.64
CA ALA A 107 -8.97 -6.96 0.83
C ALA A 107 -8.29 -6.59 2.15
N LEU A 108 -8.16 -5.29 2.47
CA LEU A 108 -7.67 -4.80 3.75
C LEU A 108 -8.49 -5.37 4.92
N ALA A 109 -9.82 -5.26 4.87
CA ALA A 109 -10.70 -5.75 5.92
C ALA A 109 -10.55 -7.26 6.13
N THR A 110 -10.47 -8.02 5.03
CA THR A 110 -10.29 -9.48 5.07
C THR A 110 -8.95 -9.85 5.70
N LEU A 111 -7.86 -9.20 5.26
CA LEU A 111 -6.53 -9.42 5.82
C LEU A 111 -6.48 -9.13 7.32
N LYS A 112 -7.07 -8.01 7.76
CA LYS A 112 -7.16 -7.67 9.19
C LYS A 112 -7.92 -8.71 9.98
N GLY A 113 -9.01 -9.25 9.42
CA GLY A 113 -9.75 -10.37 10.01
C GLY A 113 -8.87 -11.61 10.19
N LEU A 114 -8.11 -11.98 9.15
CA LEU A 114 -7.17 -13.11 9.22
C LEU A 114 -6.06 -12.88 10.25
N MET A 115 -5.48 -11.67 10.30
CA MET A 115 -4.47 -11.30 11.28
C MET A 115 -5.02 -11.40 12.71
N MET A 116 -6.26 -10.94 12.93
CA MET A 116 -6.91 -11.03 14.24
C MET A 116 -7.18 -12.47 14.65
N THR A 117 -7.57 -13.34 13.72
CA THR A 117 -7.87 -14.75 14.02
C THR A 117 -6.60 -15.58 14.24
N HIS A 118 -5.57 -15.41 13.40
CA HIS A 118 -4.46 -16.36 13.32
C HIS A 118 -3.12 -15.82 13.82
N CYS A 119 -2.91 -14.50 13.83
CA CYS A 119 -1.57 -13.93 14.01
C CYS A 119 -1.27 -13.47 15.44
N ARG A 120 -2.11 -13.76 16.43
CA ARG A 120 -1.88 -13.35 17.83
C ARG A 120 -0.49 -13.69 18.36
N GLY A 121 0.03 -14.87 18.01
CA GLY A 121 1.35 -15.35 18.47
C GLY A 121 2.55 -14.69 17.80
N VAL A 122 2.34 -13.98 16.69
CA VAL A 122 3.41 -13.33 15.90
C VAL A 122 3.25 -11.81 15.83
N MET A 123 2.30 -11.25 16.59
CA MET A 123 2.04 -9.81 16.67
C MET A 123 2.32 -9.26 18.06
N ARG A 124 2.78 -8.01 18.14
CA ARG A 124 2.85 -7.21 19.36
C ARG A 124 1.46 -7.02 19.93
N THR A 125 1.38 -6.96 21.26
CA THR A 125 0.11 -6.77 21.98
C THR A 125 -0.60 -5.47 21.60
N SER A 126 0.14 -4.39 21.35
CA SER A 126 -0.41 -3.10 20.93
C SER A 126 -1.11 -3.19 19.57
N SER A 127 -0.51 -3.86 18.60
CA SER A 127 -1.05 -4.01 17.24
C SER A 127 -2.28 -4.91 17.23
N TYR A 128 -2.24 -6.01 17.99
CA TYR A 128 -3.41 -6.87 18.14
C TYR A 128 -4.58 -6.13 18.82
N ALA A 129 -4.31 -5.34 19.87
CA ALA A 129 -5.33 -4.52 20.52
C ALA A 129 -5.89 -3.44 19.57
N ALA A 130 -5.07 -2.93 18.65
CA ALA A 130 -5.50 -1.99 17.63
C ALA A 130 -6.47 -2.61 16.62
N LEU A 131 -6.28 -3.88 16.22
CA LEU A 131 -7.23 -4.61 15.34
C LEU A 131 -8.64 -4.65 15.94
N ALA A 132 -8.75 -4.82 17.26
CA ALA A 132 -10.02 -4.82 17.98
C ALA A 132 -10.67 -3.42 18.13
N ARG A 133 -10.00 -2.34 17.72
CA ARG A 133 -10.47 -0.95 17.85
C ARG A 133 -10.31 -0.19 16.53
N PRO A 134 -11.23 -0.39 15.55
CA PRO A 134 -11.08 0.11 14.18
C PRO A 134 -10.88 1.63 14.05
N SER A 135 -11.47 2.43 14.94
CA SER A 135 -11.37 3.90 14.91
C SER A 135 -10.15 4.46 15.65
N SER A 136 -9.30 3.61 16.24
CA SER A 136 -8.15 4.06 17.02
C SER A 136 -7.00 4.56 16.13
N ALA A 137 -6.16 5.45 16.66
CA ALA A 137 -4.93 5.86 15.97
C ALA A 137 -4.02 4.66 15.66
N GLY A 138 -3.98 3.66 16.56
CA GLY A 138 -3.25 2.42 16.34
C GLY A 138 -3.78 1.62 15.15
N ALA A 139 -5.11 1.54 14.98
CA ALA A 139 -5.70 0.85 13.84
C ALA A 139 -5.35 1.55 12.53
N ARG A 140 -5.38 2.89 12.50
CA ARG A 140 -4.95 3.67 11.33
C ARG A 140 -3.49 3.45 10.96
N ARG A 141 -2.59 3.35 11.95
CA ARG A 141 -1.17 3.03 11.68
C ARG A 141 -1.01 1.64 11.08
N LEU A 142 -1.74 0.65 11.60
CA LEU A 142 -1.71 -0.70 11.06
C LEU A 142 -2.28 -0.77 9.63
N ASP A 143 -3.36 -0.03 9.35
CA ASP A 143 -3.90 0.09 8.00
C ASP A 143 -2.86 0.69 7.04
N ASN A 144 -2.19 1.77 7.46
CA ASN A 144 -1.10 2.38 6.68
C ASN A 144 0.06 1.39 6.44
N ALA A 145 0.42 0.57 7.43
CA ALA A 145 1.45 -0.45 7.27
C ALA A 145 1.04 -1.52 6.25
N ILE A 146 -0.22 -1.96 6.25
CA ILE A 146 -0.75 -2.89 5.24
C ILE A 146 -0.68 -2.26 3.85
N TRP A 147 -1.13 -1.01 3.70
CA TRP A 147 -1.04 -0.30 2.42
C TRP A 147 0.40 -0.17 1.93
N ARG A 148 1.34 0.18 2.81
CA ARG A 148 2.76 0.30 2.45
C ARG A 148 3.38 -1.02 2.04
N VAL A 149 3.10 -2.12 2.75
CA VAL A 149 3.56 -3.46 2.34
C VAL A 149 2.99 -3.82 0.97
N TRP A 150 1.73 -3.45 0.71
CA TRP A 150 1.10 -3.66 -0.59
C TRP A 150 1.78 -2.85 -1.69
N THR A 151 1.94 -1.53 -1.51
CA THR A 151 2.63 -0.66 -2.46
C THR A 151 4.05 -1.13 -2.72
N PHE A 152 4.78 -1.55 -1.67
CA PHE A 152 6.13 -2.10 -1.81
C PHE A 152 6.18 -3.35 -2.68
N CYS A 153 5.27 -4.30 -2.46
CA CYS A 153 5.13 -5.50 -3.29
C CYS A 153 4.74 -5.14 -4.73
N PHE A 154 3.93 -4.11 -4.91
CA PHE A 154 3.52 -3.67 -6.23
C PHE A 154 4.64 -2.98 -7.02
N LEU A 155 5.50 -2.21 -6.33
CA LEU A 155 6.63 -1.50 -6.94
C LEU A 155 7.84 -2.40 -7.20
N PHE A 156 8.16 -3.26 -6.24
CA PHE A 156 9.44 -4.00 -6.18
C PHE A 156 9.26 -5.51 -6.13
N GLY A 157 8.02 -6.01 -6.12
CA GLY A 157 7.76 -7.44 -6.13
C GLY A 157 8.28 -8.09 -7.40
N MET A 158 8.49 -9.41 -7.34
CA MET A 158 9.26 -10.15 -8.35
C MET A 158 8.67 -10.13 -9.77
N GLN A 159 7.40 -9.75 -9.90
CA GLN A 159 6.73 -9.54 -11.19
C GLN A 159 7.17 -8.26 -11.91
N THR A 160 7.86 -7.35 -11.21
CA THR A 160 8.34 -6.08 -11.79
C THR A 160 9.78 -6.15 -12.29
N GLY A 161 10.54 -7.19 -11.92
CA GLY A 161 11.97 -7.28 -12.21
C GLY A 161 12.83 -6.27 -11.45
N ARG A 162 12.29 -5.67 -10.38
CA ARG A 162 12.96 -4.64 -9.56
C ARG A 162 13.24 -5.09 -8.13
N GLU A 163 13.23 -6.39 -7.88
CA GLU A 163 13.51 -6.95 -6.55
C GLU A 163 14.94 -6.65 -6.05
N THR A 164 15.87 -6.43 -6.96
CA THR A 164 17.28 -6.11 -6.67
C THR A 164 17.54 -4.61 -6.62
N ASP A 165 16.56 -3.76 -6.93
CA ASP A 165 16.66 -2.29 -6.86
C ASP A 165 16.61 -1.79 -5.41
N MET A 166 17.66 -2.12 -4.66
CA MET A 166 17.76 -1.78 -3.24
C MET A 166 17.78 -0.28 -3.01
N ASP A 167 18.34 0.49 -3.94
CA ASP A 167 18.38 1.93 -3.78
C ASP A 167 17.02 2.58 -4.02
N GLY A 168 16.26 2.14 -5.03
CA GLY A 168 14.87 2.54 -5.23
C GLY A 168 13.99 2.15 -4.05
N GLN A 169 14.18 0.96 -3.47
CA GLN A 169 13.48 0.52 -2.27
C GLN A 169 13.78 1.41 -1.05
N VAL A 170 15.06 1.72 -0.81
CA VAL A 170 15.49 2.61 0.28
C VAL A 170 14.98 4.04 0.09
N SER A 171 15.04 4.55 -1.15
CA SER A 171 14.55 5.88 -1.53
C SER A 171 13.05 6.02 -1.26
N TRP A 172 12.27 5.01 -1.68
CA TRP A 172 10.83 4.95 -1.43
C TRP A 172 10.48 4.94 0.06
N LEU A 173 11.20 4.15 0.86
CA LEU A 173 11.01 4.09 2.32
C LEU A 173 11.35 5.42 3.01
N ARG A 174 12.25 6.22 2.43
CA ARG A 174 12.59 7.57 2.89
C ARG A 174 11.63 8.64 2.38
N GLY A 175 10.65 8.29 1.55
CA GLY A 175 9.71 9.25 0.97
C GLY A 175 10.38 10.22 0.00
N GLU A 176 11.49 9.80 -0.62
CA GLU A 176 12.15 10.57 -1.66
C GLU A 176 11.31 10.47 -2.94
N THR A 177 10.84 11.61 -3.45
CA THR A 177 9.94 11.69 -4.61
C THR A 177 10.68 11.80 -5.95
N GLY A 178 12.00 11.85 -5.91
CA GLY A 178 12.89 11.87 -7.08
C GLY A 178 13.88 10.71 -7.04
N SER A 179 14.35 10.29 -8.22
CA SER A 179 15.39 9.25 -8.30
C SER A 179 16.68 9.74 -7.63
N PRO A 180 17.31 8.98 -6.71
CA PRO A 180 18.63 9.31 -6.19
C PRO A 180 19.75 9.18 -7.24
N PHE A 181 19.47 8.59 -8.42
CA PHE A 181 20.50 8.23 -9.40
C PHE A 181 20.58 9.21 -10.57
N GLN A 182 21.78 9.80 -10.72
CA GLN A 182 22.30 10.24 -12.01
C GLN A 182 22.34 9.05 -13.00
N PRO A 183 22.13 9.28 -14.31
CA PRO A 183 22.01 8.22 -15.30
C PRO A 183 23.20 7.26 -15.24
N CYS A 184 22.91 5.97 -15.02
CA CYS A 184 23.90 4.89 -15.03
C CYS A 184 24.61 4.86 -16.40
N PRO A 185 25.95 4.86 -16.47
CA PRO A 185 26.67 4.80 -17.74
C PRO A 185 26.64 3.42 -18.40
N ASP A 186 26.06 2.39 -17.78
CA ASP A 186 25.90 1.05 -18.37
C ASP A 186 24.51 0.86 -19.01
N PRO A 187 24.40 0.81 -20.35
CA PRO A 187 23.13 0.66 -21.07
C PRO A 187 22.45 -0.71 -20.90
N LYS A 188 23.05 -1.67 -20.16
CA LYS A 188 22.41 -2.97 -19.87
C LYS A 188 21.66 -3.02 -18.54
N ASP A 189 21.89 -2.06 -17.64
CA ASP A 189 21.30 -2.02 -16.28
C ASP A 189 20.08 -1.08 -16.20
N VAL A 190 19.60 -0.64 -17.36
CA VAL A 190 18.56 0.40 -17.50
C VAL A 190 17.16 -0.14 -17.17
N ALA A 191 16.98 -1.46 -17.14
CA ALA A 191 15.68 -2.08 -16.85
C ALA A 191 15.39 -2.21 -15.34
N SER A 192 16.42 -2.19 -14.49
CA SER A 192 16.27 -2.38 -13.03
C SER A 192 16.05 -1.05 -12.28
N ILE A 193 16.33 0.10 -12.91
CA ILE A 193 16.40 1.40 -12.25
C ILE A 193 15.25 2.29 -12.72
N LEU A 194 14.55 2.88 -11.75
CA LEU A 194 13.51 3.86 -12.00
C LEU A 194 14.14 5.23 -12.26
N PHE A 195 14.52 5.50 -13.52
CA PHE A 195 15.11 6.77 -13.92
C PHE A 195 14.15 7.94 -13.69
N ASP A 196 12.86 7.72 -13.99
CA ASP A 196 11.77 8.62 -13.68
C ASP A 196 10.71 7.87 -12.85
N PRO A 197 10.61 8.14 -11.53
CA PRO A 197 9.55 7.56 -10.73
C PRO A 197 8.15 7.91 -11.26
N PRO A 198 7.19 6.97 -11.19
CA PRO A 198 5.82 7.26 -11.58
C PRO A 198 5.24 8.35 -10.66
N PRO A 199 4.27 9.15 -11.14
CA PRO A 199 3.59 10.13 -10.33
C PRO A 199 3.02 9.52 -9.04
N GLY A 200 3.32 10.13 -7.89
CA GLY A 200 2.91 9.64 -6.56
C GLY A 200 3.92 8.74 -5.86
N PHE A 201 5.04 8.36 -6.49
CA PHE A 201 6.07 7.54 -5.86
C PHE A 201 6.65 8.23 -4.61
N GLY A 202 6.65 7.51 -3.48
CA GLY A 202 7.16 7.99 -2.20
C GLY A 202 6.23 8.97 -1.48
N GLU A 203 5.20 9.51 -2.15
CA GLU A 203 4.28 10.49 -1.58
C GLU A 203 3.37 9.90 -0.47
N GLY A 204 3.18 8.59 -0.43
CA GLY A 204 2.49 7.91 0.67
C GLY A 204 3.32 7.81 1.96
N ASN A 205 4.59 8.22 1.88
CA ASN A 205 5.56 8.23 2.98
C ASN A 205 6.08 9.67 3.22
N PRO A 206 5.22 10.66 3.49
CA PRO A 206 5.63 12.06 3.57
C PRO A 206 6.67 12.27 4.69
N GLY A 207 7.84 12.79 4.33
CA GLY A 207 8.96 13.00 5.25
C GLY A 207 9.72 11.72 5.65
N GLY A 208 9.41 10.60 5.00
CA GLY A 208 10.01 9.29 5.26
C GLY A 208 9.37 8.53 6.41
N LEU A 209 9.58 7.20 6.39
CA LEU A 209 9.02 6.32 7.41
C LEU A 209 9.82 6.35 8.71
N THR A 210 9.10 6.40 9.84
CA THR A 210 9.72 6.27 11.16
C THR A 210 10.12 4.82 11.44
N VAL A 211 10.94 4.61 12.48
CA VAL A 211 11.25 3.25 12.96
C VAL A 211 9.99 2.49 13.37
N SER A 212 9.02 3.16 13.96
CA SER A 212 7.74 2.54 14.33
C SER A 212 6.93 2.12 13.09
N ASP A 213 6.90 2.94 12.02
CA ASP A 213 6.23 2.56 10.77
C ASP A 213 6.88 1.31 10.16
N MET A 214 8.21 1.24 10.15
CA MET A 214 8.94 0.08 9.64
C MET A 214 8.71 -1.19 10.48
N GLN A 215 8.59 -1.06 11.80
CA GLN A 215 8.21 -2.17 12.68
C GLN A 215 6.78 -2.65 12.41
N ASP A 216 5.84 -1.72 12.17
CA ASP A 216 4.46 -2.05 11.81
C ASP A 216 4.43 -2.80 10.45
N MET A 217 5.25 -2.39 9.47
CA MET A 217 5.40 -3.08 8.19
C MET A 217 6.00 -4.50 8.33
N ASP A 218 7.08 -4.66 9.08
CA ASP A 218 7.71 -5.98 9.32
C ASP A 218 6.75 -6.96 10.03
N GLU A 219 5.93 -6.44 10.94
CA GLU A 219 4.90 -7.23 11.62
C GLU A 219 3.79 -7.69 10.65
N VAL A 220 3.29 -6.81 9.78
CA VAL A 220 2.34 -7.19 8.71
C VAL A 220 2.94 -8.26 7.81
N TRP A 221 4.20 -8.07 7.38
CA TRP A 221 4.92 -9.05 6.56
C TRP A 221 5.10 -10.40 7.27
N THR A 222 5.35 -10.38 8.56
CA THR A 222 5.43 -11.59 9.39
C THR A 222 4.09 -12.29 9.51
N CYS A 223 2.99 -11.54 9.63
CA CYS A 223 1.65 -12.11 9.60
C CYS A 223 1.36 -12.79 8.25
N MET A 224 1.70 -12.15 7.12
CA MET A 224 1.56 -12.75 5.79
C MET A 224 2.37 -14.04 5.65
N LYS A 225 3.64 -14.04 6.09
CA LYS A 225 4.50 -15.24 6.15
C LYS A 225 3.85 -16.37 6.95
N TYR A 226 3.24 -16.04 8.09
CA TYR A 226 2.54 -16.99 8.94
C TYR A 226 1.29 -17.56 8.25
N MET A 227 0.50 -16.72 7.59
CA MET A 227 -0.72 -17.12 6.89
C MET A 227 -0.48 -18.12 5.75
N LEU A 228 0.64 -18.03 5.04
CA LEU A 228 1.03 -19.00 4.00
C LEU A 228 1.89 -20.16 4.53
N GLY A 229 2.18 -20.20 5.83
CA GLY A 229 3.07 -21.18 6.44
C GLY A 229 2.61 -22.63 6.31
N PHE A 230 1.30 -22.87 6.19
CA PHE A 230 0.70 -24.20 6.03
C PHE A 230 1.06 -24.88 4.69
N LEU A 231 1.55 -24.13 3.70
CA LEU A 231 2.04 -24.70 2.44
C LEU A 231 3.41 -25.36 2.60
N ARG A 232 4.15 -25.07 3.69
CA ARG A 232 5.45 -25.68 3.95
C ARG A 232 5.26 -27.18 4.16
N GLY A 233 5.93 -27.99 3.35
CA GLY A 233 5.82 -29.46 3.38
C GLY A 233 4.92 -30.06 2.31
N GLU A 234 4.16 -29.25 1.59
CA GLU A 234 3.23 -29.69 0.54
C GLU A 234 3.91 -29.96 -0.81
N THR A 235 5.15 -30.45 -0.82
CA THR A 235 5.99 -30.62 -2.02
C THR A 235 5.35 -31.51 -3.08
N GLU A 236 4.76 -32.64 -2.67
CA GLU A 236 4.11 -33.54 -3.63
C GLU A 236 2.86 -32.93 -4.25
N ARG A 237 2.13 -32.08 -3.50
CA ARG A 237 0.97 -31.37 -4.02
C ARG A 237 1.42 -30.22 -4.93
N ALA A 238 2.41 -29.43 -4.52
CA ALA A 238 3.03 -28.39 -5.34
C ALA A 238 3.51 -28.92 -6.70
N ARG A 239 4.08 -30.14 -6.73
CA ARG A 239 4.50 -30.81 -7.97
C ARG A 239 3.33 -31.06 -8.92
N ARG A 240 2.19 -31.54 -8.40
CA ARG A 240 0.98 -31.82 -9.21
C ARG A 240 0.40 -30.57 -9.84
N PHE A 241 0.52 -29.43 -9.16
CA PHE A 241 0.04 -28.13 -9.65
C PHE A 241 1.11 -27.33 -10.42
N GLY A 242 2.21 -27.96 -10.81
CA GLY A 242 3.17 -27.37 -11.74
C GLY A 242 4.13 -26.34 -11.14
N VAL A 243 4.17 -26.17 -9.81
CA VAL A 243 5.06 -25.19 -9.13
C VAL A 243 6.53 -25.38 -9.51
N PHE A 244 6.95 -26.60 -9.84
CA PHE A 244 8.34 -26.90 -10.18
C PHE A 244 8.63 -26.93 -11.69
N GLN A 245 7.62 -26.77 -12.55
CA GLN A 245 7.79 -26.93 -14.00
C GLN A 245 8.71 -25.86 -14.60
N SER A 246 8.58 -24.61 -14.13
CA SER A 246 9.40 -23.49 -14.57
C SER A 246 10.80 -23.47 -13.95
N ALA A 247 11.05 -24.27 -12.90
CA ALA A 247 12.35 -24.33 -12.23
C ALA A 247 13.37 -25.21 -12.96
N GLY A 248 12.97 -25.96 -14.01
CA GLY A 248 13.90 -26.66 -14.92
C GLY A 248 14.71 -27.81 -14.31
N VAL A 249 14.39 -28.30 -13.11
CA VAL A 249 15.18 -29.31 -12.39
C VAL A 249 14.34 -30.53 -12.03
N SER A 250 14.90 -31.73 -12.22
CA SER A 250 14.40 -32.96 -11.59
C SER A 250 14.76 -32.91 -10.10
N LEU A 251 13.83 -32.43 -9.27
CA LEU A 251 14.12 -32.09 -7.88
C LEU A 251 14.16 -33.34 -6.99
N GLU A 252 15.32 -33.61 -6.40
CA GLU A 252 15.42 -34.45 -5.20
C GLU A 252 14.55 -33.88 -4.07
N ARG A 253 14.16 -34.72 -3.09
CA ARG A 253 13.22 -34.32 -2.02
C ARG A 253 13.64 -33.05 -1.28
N ASN A 254 14.93 -32.93 -0.94
CA ASN A 254 15.45 -31.75 -0.22
C ASN A 254 15.44 -30.50 -1.09
N GLN A 255 15.75 -30.63 -2.38
CA GLN A 255 15.69 -29.53 -3.33
C GLN A 255 14.25 -29.07 -3.54
N GLY A 256 13.28 -30.00 -3.61
CA GLY A 256 11.86 -29.67 -3.72
C GLY A 256 11.34 -28.83 -2.55
N MET A 257 11.80 -29.09 -1.32
CA MET A 257 11.46 -28.28 -0.15
C MET A 257 12.00 -26.85 -0.24
N ILE A 258 13.24 -26.69 -0.68
CA ILE A 258 13.88 -25.37 -0.84
C ILE A 258 13.15 -24.57 -1.92
N VAL A 259 12.89 -25.18 -3.08
CA VAL A 259 12.18 -24.52 -4.18
C VAL A 259 10.75 -24.15 -3.77
N LEU A 260 10.07 -24.99 -2.99
CA LEU A 260 8.74 -24.67 -2.46
C LEU A 260 8.78 -23.46 -1.52
N HIS A 261 9.79 -23.37 -0.65
CA HIS A 261 9.95 -22.21 0.23
C HIS A 261 10.20 -20.92 -0.57
N GLU A 262 11.01 -20.99 -1.62
CA GLU A 262 11.24 -19.84 -2.52
C GLU A 262 9.99 -19.46 -3.30
N TRP A 263 9.16 -20.43 -3.70
CA TRP A 263 7.86 -20.14 -4.31
C TRP A 263 6.91 -19.45 -3.31
N ILE A 264 6.86 -19.89 -2.05
CA ILE A 264 6.07 -19.21 -1.01
C ILE A 264 6.59 -17.77 -0.80
N ASN A 265 7.90 -17.56 -0.81
CA ASN A 265 8.48 -16.22 -0.74
C ASN A 265 8.09 -15.37 -1.97
N TYR A 266 8.08 -15.96 -3.17
CA TYR A 266 7.58 -15.30 -4.38
C TYR A 266 6.11 -14.88 -4.21
N LEU A 267 5.23 -15.76 -3.73
CA LEU A 267 3.82 -15.43 -3.49
C LEU A 267 3.64 -14.26 -2.51
N LEU A 268 4.49 -14.15 -1.48
CA LEU A 268 4.46 -13.02 -0.56
C LEU A 268 4.79 -11.69 -1.26
N THR A 269 5.70 -11.71 -2.25
CA THR A 269 6.03 -10.51 -3.03
C THR A 269 4.92 -10.05 -3.97
N LEU A 270 3.88 -10.86 -4.17
CA LEU A 270 2.66 -10.44 -4.89
C LEU A 270 1.76 -9.55 -4.02
N GLY A 271 2.00 -9.51 -2.71
CA GLY A 271 1.38 -8.57 -1.77
C GLY A 271 0.13 -9.08 -1.04
N PRO A 272 -0.45 -8.23 -0.18
CA PRO A 272 -1.62 -8.51 0.64
C PRO A 272 -2.82 -9.15 -0.09
N GLU A 273 -3.19 -8.65 -1.27
CA GLU A 273 -4.33 -9.20 -2.02
C GLU A 273 -4.11 -10.65 -2.44
N ALA A 274 -2.90 -10.99 -2.90
CA ALA A 274 -2.58 -12.36 -3.26
C ALA A 274 -2.66 -13.31 -2.05
N VAL A 275 -2.24 -12.86 -0.86
CA VAL A 275 -2.37 -13.65 0.37
C VAL A 275 -3.84 -13.88 0.73
N VAL A 276 -4.68 -12.85 0.67
CA VAL A 276 -6.13 -12.96 0.93
C VAL A 276 -6.80 -13.88 -0.08
N GLU A 277 -6.41 -13.81 -1.34
CA GLU A 277 -6.93 -14.67 -2.39
C GLU A 277 -6.52 -16.13 -2.20
N LEU A 278 -5.26 -16.39 -1.84
CA LEU A 278 -4.74 -17.75 -1.69
C LEU A 278 -5.23 -18.42 -0.42
N ALA A 279 -5.32 -17.68 0.67
CA ALA A 279 -5.63 -18.17 2.00
C ALA A 279 -6.78 -17.39 2.64
N PRO A 280 -8.02 -17.48 2.11
CA PRO A 280 -9.17 -16.73 2.62
C PRO A 280 -9.61 -17.14 4.04
N LEU A 281 -9.13 -18.29 4.52
CA LEU A 281 -9.30 -18.78 5.90
C LEU A 281 -7.95 -18.87 6.63
N GLY A 282 -6.93 -18.14 6.14
CA GLY A 282 -5.59 -18.20 6.70
C GLY A 282 -5.00 -19.62 6.63
N PRO A 283 -4.25 -20.05 7.66
CA PRO A 283 -3.69 -21.40 7.75
C PRO A 283 -4.72 -22.54 7.72
N ASP A 284 -6.00 -22.28 7.97
CA ASP A 284 -7.07 -23.28 7.90
C ASP A 284 -7.55 -23.54 6.46
N THR A 285 -7.03 -22.78 5.49
CA THR A 285 -7.30 -23.01 4.07
C THR A 285 -6.69 -24.34 3.63
N HIS A 286 -7.44 -25.15 2.89
CA HIS A 286 -6.90 -26.38 2.33
C HIS A 286 -5.82 -26.09 1.26
N ALA A 287 -4.65 -26.74 1.37
CA ALA A 287 -3.51 -26.52 0.49
C ALA A 287 -3.85 -26.69 -1.00
N GLU A 288 -4.68 -27.68 -1.33
CA GLU A 288 -5.09 -27.94 -2.72
C GLU A 288 -5.85 -26.77 -3.35
N THR A 289 -6.75 -26.15 -2.58
CA THR A 289 -7.48 -24.96 -3.02
C THR A 289 -6.51 -23.81 -3.30
N THR A 290 -5.47 -23.68 -2.49
CA THR A 290 -4.44 -22.65 -2.64
C THR A 290 -3.63 -22.85 -3.92
N PHE A 291 -3.15 -24.07 -4.16
CA PHE A 291 -2.43 -24.39 -5.40
C PHE A 291 -3.30 -24.25 -6.65
N GLN A 292 -4.58 -24.66 -6.59
CA GLN A 292 -5.53 -24.46 -7.68
C GLN A 292 -5.72 -22.98 -8.03
N ARG A 293 -5.89 -22.12 -7.02
CA ARG A 293 -6.00 -20.67 -7.23
C ARG A 293 -4.72 -20.09 -7.80
N ALA A 294 -3.57 -20.42 -7.23
CA ALA A 294 -2.28 -19.98 -7.76
C ALA A 294 -2.08 -20.40 -9.23
N MET A 295 -2.47 -21.63 -9.58
CA MET A 295 -2.41 -22.13 -10.96
C MET A 295 -3.34 -21.32 -11.88
N SER A 296 -4.59 -21.08 -11.48
CA SER A 296 -5.55 -20.29 -12.27
C SER A 296 -5.14 -18.84 -12.49
N ARG A 297 -4.34 -18.28 -11.56
CA ARG A 297 -3.77 -16.92 -11.64
C ARG A 297 -2.42 -16.86 -12.36
N GLY A 298 -1.90 -18.01 -12.81
CA GLY A 298 -0.58 -18.09 -13.42
C GLY A 298 0.60 -17.95 -12.45
N TRP A 299 0.35 -17.91 -11.13
CA TRP A 299 1.40 -17.78 -10.11
C TRP A 299 2.19 -19.07 -9.87
N THR A 300 1.89 -20.14 -10.61
CA THR A 300 2.73 -21.34 -10.72
C THR A 300 3.77 -21.23 -11.84
N THR A 301 3.66 -20.21 -12.69
CA THR A 301 4.66 -19.85 -13.70
C THR A 301 5.54 -18.75 -13.13
N TRP A 302 6.66 -19.14 -12.50
CA TRP A 302 7.57 -18.23 -11.80
C TRP A 302 9.03 -18.63 -12.04
N SER A 303 9.95 -17.71 -11.85
CA SER A 303 11.39 -17.98 -12.01
C SER A 303 12.04 -18.28 -10.67
N ALA A 304 12.70 -19.44 -10.57
CA ALA A 304 13.54 -19.76 -9.41
C ALA A 304 14.66 -18.71 -9.25
N PRO A 305 15.11 -18.41 -8.02
CA PRO A 305 16.22 -17.47 -7.84
C PRO A 305 17.52 -18.12 -8.34
N GLU A 306 18.50 -17.27 -8.68
CA GLU A 306 19.86 -17.73 -9.00
C GLU A 306 20.45 -18.58 -7.86
N PRO A 307 21.32 -19.55 -8.16
CA PRO A 307 21.95 -20.38 -7.13
C PRO A 307 22.61 -19.55 -6.03
N GLY A 308 22.20 -19.75 -4.77
CA GLY A 308 22.71 -19.02 -3.61
C GLY A 308 21.93 -17.73 -3.27
N SER A 309 20.98 -17.31 -4.10
CA SER A 309 20.06 -16.20 -3.81
C SER A 309 18.76 -16.69 -3.17
N THR A 310 18.12 -15.83 -2.37
CA THR A 310 16.85 -16.12 -1.69
C THR A 310 15.98 -14.88 -1.59
N ARG A 311 14.67 -15.07 -1.71
CA ARG A 311 13.65 -14.02 -1.56
C ARG A 311 13.18 -13.83 -0.12
N SER A 312 13.67 -14.65 0.80
CA SER A 312 13.22 -14.68 2.20
C SER A 312 13.36 -13.35 2.93
N ALA A 313 14.33 -12.52 2.53
CA ALA A 313 14.63 -11.24 3.15
C ALA A 313 14.09 -10.02 2.38
N PHE A 314 13.27 -10.21 1.33
CA PHE A 314 12.83 -9.17 0.39
C PHE A 314 12.47 -7.82 1.05
N LEU A 315 11.44 -7.79 1.90
CA LEU A 315 11.07 -6.56 2.60
C LEU A 315 12.06 -6.22 3.73
N THR A 316 12.48 -7.23 4.49
CA THR A 316 13.25 -7.03 5.73
C THR A 316 14.65 -6.46 5.50
N ASP A 317 15.29 -6.73 4.36
CA ASP A 317 16.59 -6.15 4.02
C ASP A 317 16.45 -4.64 3.78
N ALA A 318 15.45 -4.22 3.02
CA ALA A 318 15.16 -2.80 2.77
C ALA A 318 14.86 -2.04 4.08
N LEU A 319 13.98 -2.61 4.93
CA LEU A 319 13.67 -2.05 6.25
C LEU A 319 14.92 -1.98 7.14
N GLY A 320 15.76 -3.01 7.13
CA GLY A 320 17.00 -3.08 7.90
C GLY A 320 18.00 -1.99 7.52
N ARG A 321 18.16 -1.71 6.23
CA ARG A 321 19.07 -0.67 5.73
C ARG A 321 18.66 0.74 6.17
N VAL A 322 17.37 1.05 6.11
CA VAL A 322 16.86 2.37 6.54
C VAL A 322 16.91 2.50 8.06
N SER A 323 16.37 1.52 8.79
CA SER A 323 16.32 1.57 10.26
C SER A 323 17.70 1.55 10.92
N GLY A 324 18.66 0.78 10.39
CA GLY A 324 20.04 0.81 10.86
C GLY A 324 20.75 2.13 10.59
N GLY A 325 20.42 2.80 9.48
CA GLY A 325 20.88 4.17 9.20
C GLY A 325 20.32 5.20 10.18
N LEU A 326 19.01 5.14 10.46
CA LEU A 326 18.35 6.04 11.40
C LEU A 326 18.89 5.89 12.83
N ARG A 327 19.06 4.65 13.32
CA ARG A 327 19.64 4.41 14.65
C ARG A 327 21.04 5.01 14.81
N ARG A 328 21.88 4.87 13.78
CA ARG A 328 23.22 5.49 13.77
C ARG A 328 23.16 7.02 13.79
N LEU A 329 22.19 7.63 13.11
CA LEU A 329 22.00 9.08 13.14
C LEU A 329 21.51 9.56 14.51
N GLU A 330 20.59 8.85 15.15
CA GLU A 330 20.14 9.13 16.52
C GLU A 330 21.30 9.03 17.52
N GLU A 331 22.14 7.98 17.42
CA GLU A 331 23.34 7.81 18.23
C GLU A 331 24.36 8.95 18.02
N LEU A 332 24.58 9.36 16.77
CA LEU A 332 25.48 10.48 16.44
C LEU A 332 24.95 11.82 16.95
N GLN A 333 23.65 12.09 16.78
CA GLN A 333 23.02 13.32 17.30
C GLN A 333 23.10 13.38 18.82
N MET A 334 22.89 12.25 19.51
CA MET A 334 23.03 12.16 20.95
C MET A 334 24.48 12.39 21.39
N THR A 335 25.45 11.78 20.69
CA THR A 335 26.89 11.98 20.96
C THR A 335 27.33 13.43 20.74
N LEU A 336 26.83 14.07 19.69
CA LEU A 336 27.06 15.48 19.41
C LEU A 336 26.40 16.38 20.47
N TRP A 337 25.18 16.08 20.89
CA TRP A 337 24.52 16.86 21.96
C TRP A 337 25.31 16.82 23.28
N TYR A 338 25.88 15.67 23.63
CA TYR A 338 26.73 15.51 24.83
C TYR A 338 28.14 16.12 24.70
N SER A 339 28.59 16.47 23.49
CA SER A 339 29.89 17.15 23.29
C SER A 339 29.78 18.67 23.20
N TYR A 340 28.57 19.22 23.12
CA TYR A 340 28.28 20.65 23.09
C TYR A 340 27.57 21.20 24.35
N VAL A 341 27.32 20.33 25.35
CA VAL A 341 26.88 20.68 26.72
C VAL A 341 28.01 20.33 27.67
#